data_AF-A0A2H9L450-F1
#
_entry.id   AF-A0A2H9L450-F1
#
_cell.length_a   1.000
_cell.length_b   1.000
_cell.length_c   1.000
_cell.angle_alpha   90.00
_cell.angle_beta   90.00
_cell.angle_gamma   90.00
#
_symmetry.space_group_name_H-M   'P 1'
#
loop_
_entity.id
_entity.type
_entity.pdbx_description
1 polymer ?
#
loop_
_entity_poly.entity_id
_entity_poly.type
_entity_poly.pdbx_seq_one_letter_code
_entity_poly.pdbx_strand_id
1 'polypeptide(L)' 'ITADHGNIEQMIDAKGNPHTSHTLNKVPFIIVSAEGKKIKLKPTGVLGNIAPTILDYLEIKKPKEMIDTLIRQ' A
#
# COMPACT_ATOMS: atom_id res chain seq x y z
N ILE A 1 2.89 3.71 6.28
CA ILE A 1 2.32 4.88 5.58
C ILE A 1 1.82 4.40 4.23
N THR A 2 0.57 4.70 3.89
CA THR A 2 -0.07 4.33 2.61
C THR A 2 -1.24 5.27 2.33
N ALA A 3 -1.85 5.15 1.16
CA ALA A 3 -3.18 5.67 0.86
C ALA A 3 -4.13 4.51 0.50
N ASP A 4 -5.44 4.79 0.50
CA ASP A 4 -6.51 3.89 0.06
C ASP A 4 -6.82 4.06 -1.44
N HIS A 5 -6.63 5.26 -1.98
CA HIS A 5 -6.76 5.55 -3.41
C HIS A 5 -5.92 6.78 -3.85
N GLY A 6 -5.90 7.06 -5.15
CA GLY A 6 -5.41 8.33 -5.70
C GLY A 6 -6.53 9.37 -5.83
N ASN A 7 -6.17 10.64 -5.83
CA ASN A 7 -7.06 11.79 -6.05
C ASN A 7 -6.21 13.05 -6.35
N ILE A 8 -5.60 13.63 -5.30
CA ILE A 8 -4.97 14.95 -5.31
C ILE A 8 -3.81 15.10 -6.31
N GLU A 9 -3.22 14.00 -6.75
CA GLU A 9 -2.16 14.02 -7.76
C GLU A 9 -2.66 14.36 -9.17
N GLN A 10 -3.97 14.29 -9.43
CA GLN A 10 -4.57 14.70 -10.70
C GLN A 10 -5.83 15.53 -10.48
N MET A 11 -5.66 16.85 -10.38
CA MET A 11 -6.75 17.80 -10.14
C MET A 11 -7.36 18.41 -11.42
N ILE A 12 -6.72 18.19 -12.57
CA ILE A 12 -7.11 18.75 -13.87
C ILE A 12 -7.10 17.62 -14.90
N ASP A 13 -8.14 17.55 -15.74
CA ASP A 13 -8.25 16.57 -16.81
C ASP A 13 -7.46 16.97 -18.08
N ALA A 14 -7.40 16.07 -19.07
CA ALA A 14 -6.70 16.32 -20.33
C ALA A 14 -7.27 17.49 -21.17
N LYS A 15 -8.47 17.99 -20.82
CA LYS A 15 -9.13 19.14 -21.47
C LYS A 15 -9.01 20.43 -20.65
N GLY A 16 -8.33 20.41 -19.50
CA GLY A 16 -8.16 21.56 -18.62
C GLY A 16 -9.30 21.80 -17.63
N ASN A 17 -10.27 20.89 -17.52
CA ASN A 17 -11.37 21.02 -16.56
C ASN A 17 -10.96 20.47 -15.18
N PRO A 18 -11.62 20.91 -14.09
CA PRO A 18 -11.47 20.29 -12.78
C PRO A 18 -11.78 18.78 -12.82
N HIS A 19 -10.83 17.98 -12.34
CA HIS A 19 -10.99 16.53 -12.15
C HIS A 19 -11.42 16.27 -10.70
N THR A 20 -12.63 15.76 -10.51
CA THR A 20 -13.24 15.59 -9.17
C THR A 20 -13.35 14.14 -8.71
N SER A 21 -13.00 13.17 -9.57
CA SER A 21 -13.01 11.74 -9.27
C SER A 21 -11.68 11.25 -8.70
N HIS A 22 -11.70 10.04 -8.13
CA HIS A 22 -10.47 9.31 -7.83
C HIS A 22 -9.72 8.93 -9.11
N THR A 23 -8.44 8.61 -8.96
CA THR A 23 -7.60 8.11 -10.05
C THR A 23 -7.36 6.60 -9.93
N LEU A 24 -6.77 6.03 -10.97
CA LEU A 24 -6.28 4.65 -11.00
C LEU A 24 -4.78 4.55 -10.69
N ASN A 25 -4.17 5.64 -10.21
CA ASN A 25 -2.75 5.65 -9.89
C ASN A 25 -2.46 4.72 -8.70
N LYS A 26 -1.26 4.15 -8.68
CA LYS A 26 -0.80 3.34 -7.55
C LYS A 26 -0.59 4.22 -6.32
N VAL A 27 -0.88 3.66 -5.15
CA VAL A 27 -0.62 4.30 -3.86
C VAL A 27 0.77 3.91 -3.32
N PRO A 28 1.45 4.78 -2.57
CA PRO A 28 2.69 4.41 -1.90
C PRO A 28 2.41 3.41 -0.79
N PHE A 29 3.37 2.52 -0.50
CA PHE A 29 3.34 1.69 0.70
C PHE A 29 4.73 1.67 1.33
N ILE A 30 4.85 2.30 2.50
CA ILE A 30 6.13 2.55 3.18
C ILE A 30 6.04 2.01 4.60
N ILE A 31 6.99 1.16 4.98
CA ILE A 31 7.20 0.73 6.37
C ILE A 31 8.32 1.59 6.96
N VAL A 32 8.05 2.20 8.10
CA VAL A 32 9.04 2.97 8.86
C VAL A 32 9.32 2.20 10.14
N SER A 33 10.58 1.77 10.32
CA SER A 33 11.01 1.00 11.49
C SER A 33 12.01 1.83 12.29
N ALA A 34 11.63 2.26 13.50
CA ALA A 34 12.54 2.95 14.42
C ALA A 34 13.71 2.05 14.87
N GLU A 35 13.47 0.75 14.97
CA GLU A 35 14.43 -0.25 15.46
C GLU A 35 15.43 -0.74 14.38
N GLY A 36 15.37 -0.17 13.17
CA GLY A 36 16.29 -0.55 12.08
C GLY A 36 16.07 -1.95 11.49
N LYS A 37 14.93 -2.61 11.76
CA LYS A 37 14.54 -3.88 11.11
C LYS A 37 14.61 -3.70 9.59
N LYS A 38 15.53 -4.42 8.93
CA LYS A 38 15.72 -4.35 7.48
C LYS A 38 14.66 -5.21 6.79
N ILE A 39 13.64 -4.56 6.23
CA ILE A 39 12.54 -5.23 5.54
C ILE A 39 12.66 -4.99 4.05
N LYS A 40 12.57 -6.07 3.27
CA LYS A 40 12.46 -5.99 1.82
C LYS A 40 11.02 -6.25 1.43
N LEU A 41 10.43 -5.34 0.67
CA LEU A 41 9.07 -5.49 0.15
C LEU A 41 9.07 -6.07 -1.26
N LYS A 42 8.02 -6.80 -1.61
CA LYS A 42 7.70 -7.16 -2.99
C LYS A 42 7.52 -5.87 -3.82
N PRO A 43 7.89 -5.87 -5.12
CA PRO A 43 7.86 -4.66 -5.95
C PRO A 43 6.44 -4.20 -6.31
N THR A 44 5.46 -5.10 -6.20
CA THR A 44 4.04 -4.84 -6.51
C THR A 44 3.15 -5.54 -5.49
N GLY A 45 1.92 -5.04 -5.36
CA GLY A 45 0.90 -5.54 -4.45
C GLY A 45 -0.43 -4.85 -4.65
N VAL A 46 -1.41 -5.23 -3.85
CA VAL A 46 -2.75 -4.65 -3.75
C VAL A 46 -3.07 -4.27 -2.30
N LEU A 47 -4.13 -3.49 -2.08
CA LEU A 47 -4.54 -3.06 -0.73
C LEU A 47 -4.81 -4.23 0.22
N GLY A 48 -5.33 -5.35 -0.30
CA GLY A 48 -5.56 -6.57 0.48
C GLY A 48 -4.29 -7.16 1.11
N ASN A 49 -3.09 -6.80 0.62
CA ASN A 49 -1.84 -7.25 1.22
C ASN A 49 -1.45 -6.44 2.47
N ILE A 50 -2.07 -5.29 2.74
CA ILE A 50 -1.66 -4.39 3.85
C ILE A 50 -1.87 -5.06 5.21
N ALA A 51 -3.07 -5.55 5.49
CA ALA A 51 -3.38 -6.24 6.74
C ALA A 51 -2.46 -7.44 7.02
N PRO A 52 -2.27 -8.40 6.10
CA PRO A 52 -1.36 -9.52 6.34
C PRO A 52 0.11 -9.08 6.45
N THR A 53 0.52 -7.98 5.82
CA THR A 53 1.86 -7.40 6.01
C THR A 53 2.06 -6.84 7.41
N ILE A 54 1.03 -6.21 7.99
CA ILE A 54 1.08 -5.72 9.37
C ILE A 54 1.18 -6.89 10.35
N LEU A 55 0.38 -7.95 10.17
CA LEU A 55 0.43 -9.14 11.03
C LEU A 55 1.81 -9.80 11.00
N ASP A 56 2.37 -9.97 9.80
CA ASP A 56 3.71 -10.53 9.60
C ASP A 56 4.81 -9.67 10.26
N TYR A 57 4.74 -8.34 10.10
CA TYR A 57 5.67 -7.41 10.76
C TYR A 57 5.63 -7.51 12.30
N LEU A 58 4.42 -7.70 12.86
CA LEU A 58 4.18 -7.86 14.30
C LEU A 58 4.40 -9.30 14.79
N GLU A 59 4.83 -10.22 13.91
CA GLU A 59 5.05 -11.63 14.23
C GLU A 59 3.77 -12.34 14.75
N ILE A 60 2.60 -11.88 14.28
CA ILE A 60 1.29 -12.45 14.56
C ILE A 60 0.88 -13.40 13.43
N LYS A 61 0.41 -14.59 13.80
CA LYS A 61 -0.06 -15.59 12.82
C LYS A 61 -1.24 -15.05 12.00
N LYS A 62 -1.04 -14.95 10.68
CA LYS A 62 -2.08 -14.58 9.70
C LYS A 62 -3.17 -15.68 9.59
N PRO A 63 -4.47 -15.32 9.52
CA PRO A 63 -5.54 -16.25 9.15
C PRO A 63 -5.38 -16.82 7.73
N LYS A 64 -5.95 -17.99 7.46
CA LYS A 64 -5.83 -18.65 6.13
C LYS A 64 -6.62 -17.93 5.04
N GLU A 65 -7.63 -17.15 5.42
CA GLU A 65 -8.51 -16.39 4.54
C GLU A 65 -7.82 -15.14 3.96
N MET A 66 -6.76 -14.65 4.60
CA MET A 66 -5.99 -13.50 4.13
C MET A 66 -4.94 -13.92 3.09
N ILE A 67 -4.78 -13.09 2.06
CA ILE A 67 -3.70 -13.24 1.07
C ILE A 67 -2.32 -12.97 1.68
N ASP A 68 -1.26 -13.15 0.90
CA ASP A 68 0.11 -13.04 1.43
C ASP A 68 0.55 -11.62 1.74
N THR A 69 1.47 -11.53 2.70
CA THR A 69 2.25 -10.33 3.04
C THR A 69 3.08 -9.83 1.85
N LEU A 70 3.43 -8.53 1.90
CA LEU A 70 4.39 -7.90 1.00
C LEU A 70 5.85 -8.05 1.46
N ILE A 71 6.11 -8.50 2.69
CA ILE A 71 7.49 -8.77 3.14
C ILE A 71 8.02 -9.97 2.34
N ARG A 72 9.24 -9.83 1.82
CA ARG A 72 9.96 -10.93 1.19
C ARG A 72 10.52 -11.82 2.30
N GLN A 73 10.20 -13.11 2.23
CA GLN A 73 10.89 -14.14 2.98
C GLN A 73 12.31 -14.34 2.43
#